data_AF-A0A2C5X1F0-F1
#
_entry.id   AF-A0A2C5X1F0-F1
#
_cell.length_a   1.000
_cell.length_b   1.000
_cell.length_c   1.000
_cell.angle_alpha   90.00
_cell.angle_beta   90.00
_cell.angle_gamma   90.00
#
_symmetry.space_group_name_H-M   'P 1'
#
loop_
_entity.id
_entity.type
_entity.pdbx_description
1 polymer ?
#
loop_
_entity_poly.entity_id
_entity_poly.type
_entity_poly.pdbx_seq_one_letter_code
_entity_poly.pdbx_strand_id
1 'polypeptide(L)'
;MPLSINEANINLALQALRKESQLSLYRASEIYKVSHRTLRRRHNGIPSRHDTIPNSGRLPDLDEQTIVQCILDPVLRGFPPRLRGFEEIANRLLADRDVLPIGKRWAFTFVKRQPELKMPFNRRYDYKTAKCEDLALIRSWFTLVENVIAKHSISLTYMSPERPVNRATHFS
;
A
#
# COMPACT_ATOMS: atom_id res chain seq x y z
N MET A 1 12.83 19.32 -7.12
CA MET A 1 12.15 20.27 -6.20
C MET A 1 13.22 21.16 -5.57
N PRO A 2 13.03 22.50 -5.50
CA PRO A 2 14.04 23.40 -4.96
C PRO A 2 14.21 23.20 -3.45
N LEU A 3 15.47 23.16 -3.00
CA LEU A 3 15.80 23.23 -1.58
C LEU A 3 15.20 24.51 -0.99
N SER A 4 14.50 24.39 0.14
CA SER A 4 14.11 25.57 0.91
C SER A 4 15.37 26.39 1.20
N ILE A 5 15.30 27.71 1.04
CA ILE A 5 16.41 28.66 1.31
C ILE A 5 17.10 28.35 2.66
N ASN A 6 16.33 27.88 3.65
CA ASN A 6 16.85 27.49 4.96
C ASN A 6 17.76 26.25 4.92
N GLU A 7 17.44 25.19 4.15
CA GLU A 7 18.28 23.99 4.05
C GLU A 7 19.55 24.24 3.23
N ALA A 8 19.49 25.12 2.22
CA ALA A 8 20.68 25.55 1.48
C ALA A 8 21.70 26.24 2.42
N ASN A 9 21.24 27.17 3.26
CA ASN A 9 22.08 27.87 4.22
C ASN A 9 22.65 26.93 5.30
N ILE A 10 21.86 25.93 5.74
CA ILE A 10 22.33 24.88 6.66
C ILE A 10 23.48 24.09 6.02
N ASN A 11 23.35 23.70 4.75
CA ASN A 11 24.40 22.96 4.06
C ASN A 11 25.68 23.78 3.90
N LEU A 12 25.57 25.07 3.58
CA LEU A 12 26.72 25.98 3.55
C LEU A 12 27.40 26.10 4.92
N ALA A 13 26.61 26.25 6.00
CA ALA A 13 27.14 26.29 7.36
C ALA A 13 27.88 25.00 7.76
N LEU A 14 27.35 23.82 7.37
CA LEU A 14 28.01 22.54 7.61
C LEU A 14 29.31 22.38 6.80
N GLN A 15 29.34 22.88 5.56
CA GLN A 15 30.57 22.90 4.76
C GLN A 15 31.63 23.80 5.37
N ALA A 16 31.24 24.97 5.88
CA ALA A 16 32.15 25.89 6.57
C ALA A 16 32.75 25.26 7.83
N LEU A 17 31.92 24.61 8.66
CA LEU A 17 32.38 23.89 9.85
C LEU A 17 33.36 22.75 9.55
N ARG A 18 33.26 22.12 8.36
CA ARG A 18 34.21 21.10 7.92
C ARG A 18 35.53 21.69 7.42
N LYS A 19 35.50 22.87 6.80
CA LYS A 19 36.68 23.55 6.26
C LYS A 19 37.46 24.30 7.33
N GLU A 20 36.77 24.89 8.30
CA GLU A 20 37.35 25.76 9.31
C GLU A 20 37.25 25.10 10.69
N SER A 21 38.36 24.52 11.15
CA SER A 21 38.44 23.77 12.42
C SER A 21 38.23 24.62 13.67
N GLN A 22 38.35 25.95 13.57
CA GLN A 22 38.17 26.89 14.69
C GLN A 22 36.74 27.47 14.78
N LEU A 23 35.88 27.18 13.80
CA LEU A 23 34.57 27.80 13.72
C LEU A 23 33.57 27.05 14.60
N SER A 24 32.99 27.73 15.59
CA SER A 24 32.01 27.11 16.48
C SER A 24 30.64 26.98 15.81
N LEU A 25 29.86 25.97 16.20
CA LEU A 25 28.47 25.79 15.76
C LEU A 25 27.61 27.05 15.98
N TYR A 26 27.85 27.75 17.08
CA TYR A 26 27.18 29.00 17.41
C TYR A 26 27.53 30.09 16.40
N ARG A 27 28.83 30.29 16.12
CA ARG A 27 29.30 31.31 15.19
C ARG A 27 28.84 31.03 13.75
N ALA A 28 28.87 29.75 13.33
CA ALA A 28 28.32 29.33 12.04
C ALA A 28 26.83 29.67 11.91
N SER A 29 26.05 29.47 12.98
CA SER A 29 24.62 29.75 12.96
C SER A 29 24.31 31.25 12.75
N GLU A 30 25.14 32.12 13.32
CA GLU A 30 25.04 33.58 13.20
C GLU A 30 25.40 34.07 11.80
N ILE A 31 26.54 33.60 11.26
CA ILE A 31 27.04 33.98 9.91
C ILE A 31 26.05 33.58 8.83
N TYR A 32 25.59 32.32 8.86
CA TYR A 32 24.72 31.76 7.84
C TYR A 32 23.23 32.00 8.13
N LYS A 33 22.91 32.77 9.18
CA LYS A 33 21.53 33.13 9.58
C LYS A 33 20.60 31.91 9.70
N VAL A 34 21.09 30.84 10.32
CA VAL A 34 20.33 29.61 10.58
C VAL A 34 20.12 29.41 12.08
N SER A 35 19.02 28.76 12.47
CA SER A 35 18.82 28.43 13.89
C SER A 35 19.93 27.50 14.38
N HIS A 36 20.61 27.90 15.46
CA HIS A 36 21.64 27.09 16.12
C HIS A 36 21.14 25.66 16.43
N ARG A 37 19.90 25.52 16.88
CA ARG A 37 19.29 24.21 17.18
C ARG A 37 19.17 23.33 15.94
N THR A 38 18.74 23.90 14.81
CA THR A 38 18.60 23.16 13.55
C THR A 38 19.96 22.76 13.00
N LEU A 39 20.93 23.67 13.02
CA LEU A 39 22.31 23.40 12.58
C LEU A 39 22.96 22.29 13.42
N ARG A 40 22.85 22.34 14.75
CA ARG A 40 23.36 21.29 15.63
C ARG A 40 22.74 19.92 15.34
N ARG A 41 21.43 19.85 15.07
CA ARG A 41 20.78 18.57 14.71
C ARG A 41 21.35 18.00 13.41
N ARG A 42 21.55 18.85 12.40
CA ARG A 42 22.10 18.46 11.10
C ARG A 42 23.58 18.06 11.18
N HIS A 43 24.36 18.79 11.98
CA HIS A 43 25.73 18.45 12.31
C HIS A 43 25.83 17.05 12.95
N ASN A 44 24.87 16.70 13.81
CA ASN A 44 24.77 15.37 14.42
C ASN A 44 24.12 14.31 13.51
N GLY A 45 23.97 14.59 12.20
CA GLY A 45 23.46 13.63 11.22
C GLY A 45 21.93 13.45 11.21
N ILE A 46 21.17 14.29 11.91
CA ILE A 46 19.70 14.21 11.89
C ILE A 46 19.17 14.91 10.63
N PRO A 47 18.55 14.18 9.68
CA PRO A 47 18.05 14.76 8.44
C PRO A 47 16.84 15.67 8.66
N SER A 48 16.46 16.42 7.63
CA SER A 48 15.23 17.21 7.69
C SER A 48 14.01 16.30 7.72
N ARG A 49 12.90 16.79 8.28
CA ARG A 49 11.65 16.01 8.26
C ARG A 49 11.15 15.78 6.83
N HIS A 50 11.49 16.69 5.91
CA HIS A 50 11.17 16.57 4.49
C HIS A 50 11.98 15.46 3.81
N ASP A 51 13.21 15.25 4.25
CA ASP A 51 14.12 14.23 3.69
C ASP A 51 14.02 12.88 4.45
N THR A 52 13.29 12.85 5.57
CA THR A 52 13.12 11.63 6.37
C THR A 52 12.00 10.79 5.78
N ILE A 53 12.31 9.57 5.37
CA ILE A 53 11.31 8.58 4.97
C ILE A 53 10.40 8.31 6.18
N PRO A 54 9.08 8.50 6.07
CA PRO A 54 8.17 8.23 7.16
C PRO A 54 8.17 6.73 7.50
N ASN A 55 7.96 6.38 8.78
CA ASN A 55 7.90 4.99 9.26
C ASN A 55 6.88 4.09 8.52
N SER A 56 5.92 4.68 7.80
CA SER A 56 4.99 3.94 6.96
C SER A 56 5.54 3.61 5.56
N GLY A 57 6.59 4.26 5.08
CA GLY A 57 7.33 3.89 3.86
C GLY A 57 8.39 2.82 4.12
N ARG A 58 8.10 1.87 5.02
CA ARG A 58 8.98 0.71 5.30
C ARG A 58 8.97 -0.31 4.15
N LEU A 59 7.97 -0.23 3.28
CA LEU A 59 7.85 -1.04 2.08
C LEU A 59 8.32 -0.21 0.87
N PRO A 60 9.14 -0.78 -0.02
CA PRO A 60 9.39 -0.22 -1.34
C PRO A 60 8.09 0.14 -2.08
N ASP A 61 8.14 1.21 -2.88
CA ASP A 61 6.97 1.71 -3.64
C ASP A 61 6.32 0.61 -4.50
N LEU A 62 7.12 -0.32 -5.05
CA LEU A 62 6.63 -1.46 -5.82
C LEU A 62 5.78 -2.44 -4.99
N ASP A 63 6.17 -2.69 -3.75
CA ASP A 63 5.42 -3.57 -2.86
C ASP A 63 4.14 -2.88 -2.39
N GLU A 64 4.22 -1.58 -2.11
CA GLU A 64 3.04 -0.77 -1.81
C GLU A 64 2.03 -0.83 -2.96
N GLN A 65 2.48 -0.72 -4.22
CA GLN A 65 1.62 -0.82 -5.39
C GLN A 65 1.06 -2.23 -5.59
N THR A 66 1.84 -3.27 -5.30
CA THR A 66 1.36 -4.66 -5.31
C THR A 66 0.24 -4.88 -4.29
N ILE A 67 0.38 -4.32 -3.09
CA ILE A 67 -0.65 -4.37 -2.04
C ILE A 67 -1.93 -3.66 -2.51
N VAL A 68 -1.80 -2.48 -3.14
CA VAL A 68 -2.95 -1.74 -3.70
C VAL A 68 -3.68 -2.61 -4.73
N GLN A 69 -2.95 -3.18 -5.70
CA GLN A 69 -3.55 -3.99 -6.76
C GLN A 69 -4.24 -5.25 -6.22
N CYS A 70 -3.60 -5.97 -5.30
CA CYS A 70 -4.17 -7.16 -4.67
C CYS A 70 -5.50 -6.89 -3.95
N ILE A 71 -5.80 -5.64 -3.61
CA ILE A 71 -7.00 -5.27 -2.87
C ILE A 71 -8.03 -4.55 -3.73
N LEU A 72 -7.60 -3.79 -4.74
CA LEU A 72 -8.51 -3.24 -5.75
C LEU A 72 -9.20 -4.36 -6.53
N ASP A 73 -8.51 -5.46 -6.84
CA ASP A 73 -9.09 -6.58 -7.59
C ASP A 73 -10.34 -7.19 -6.91
N PRO A 74 -10.30 -7.56 -5.61
CA PRO A 74 -11.49 -8.00 -4.88
C PRO A 74 -12.57 -6.92 -4.75
N VAL A 75 -12.18 -5.66 -4.58
CA VAL A 75 -13.10 -4.52 -4.48
C VAL A 75 -13.90 -4.34 -5.76
N LEU A 76 -13.26 -4.48 -6.93
CA LEU A 76 -13.93 -4.43 -8.22
C LEU A 76 -14.94 -5.58 -8.39
N ARG A 77 -14.71 -6.72 -7.72
CA ARG A 77 -15.62 -7.88 -7.68
C ARG A 77 -16.74 -7.73 -6.63
N GLY A 78 -16.82 -6.60 -5.95
CA GLY A 78 -17.88 -6.30 -4.98
C GLY A 78 -17.55 -6.68 -3.53
N PHE A 79 -16.34 -7.14 -3.23
CA PHE A 79 -15.93 -7.45 -1.86
C PHE A 79 -15.45 -6.18 -1.14
N PRO A 80 -15.91 -5.90 0.09
CA PRO A 80 -15.49 -4.71 0.81
C PRO A 80 -13.99 -4.79 1.20
N PRO A 81 -13.23 -3.68 1.08
CA PRO A 81 -11.83 -3.67 1.48
C PRO A 81 -11.72 -3.82 3.00
N ARG A 82 -10.88 -4.74 3.47
CA ARG A 82 -10.66 -4.98 4.91
C ARG A 82 -9.27 -4.50 5.31
N LEU A 83 -9.18 -3.53 6.24
CA LEU A 83 -7.90 -3.01 6.74
C LEU A 83 -6.94 -4.10 7.24
N ARG A 84 -7.48 -5.13 7.91
CA ARG A 84 -6.70 -6.29 8.36
C ARG A 84 -6.02 -7.05 7.20
N GLY A 85 -6.65 -7.11 6.03
CA GLY A 85 -6.07 -7.74 4.85
C GLY A 85 -4.82 -7.01 4.36
N PHE A 86 -4.79 -5.68 4.45
CA PHE A 86 -3.59 -4.88 4.15
C PHE A 86 -2.44 -5.26 5.09
N GLU A 87 -2.74 -5.44 6.37
CA GLU A 87 -1.72 -5.79 7.35
C GLU A 87 -1.16 -7.19 7.12
N GLU A 88 -2.01 -8.15 6.79
CA GLU A 88 -1.60 -9.54 6.55
C GLU A 88 -0.77 -9.70 5.28
N ILE A 89 -1.05 -8.94 4.22
CA ILE A 89 -0.24 -8.96 2.99
C ILE A 89 1.10 -8.25 3.24
N ALA A 90 1.08 -7.07 3.86
CA ALA A 90 2.31 -6.34 4.18
C ALA A 90 3.24 -7.13 5.11
N ASN A 91 2.70 -7.77 6.15
CA ASN A 91 3.51 -8.61 7.05
C ASN A 91 4.05 -9.86 6.35
N ARG A 92 3.32 -10.45 5.40
CA ARG A 92 3.84 -11.56 4.58
C ARG A 92 5.03 -11.11 3.74
N LEU A 93 4.92 -9.99 3.04
CA LEU A 93 6.02 -9.43 2.23
C LEU A 93 7.26 -9.07 3.06
N LEU A 94 7.07 -8.63 4.30
CA LEU A 94 8.18 -8.38 5.22
C LEU A 94 8.78 -9.66 5.79
N ALA A 95 7.97 -10.67 6.07
CA ALA A 95 8.43 -11.98 6.52
C ALA A 95 9.30 -12.67 5.45
N ASP A 96 8.94 -12.56 4.17
CA ASP A 96 9.74 -13.07 3.05
C ASP A 96 11.14 -12.42 2.95
N ARG A 97 11.35 -11.29 3.66
CA ARG A 97 12.60 -10.53 3.68
C ARG A 97 13.30 -10.56 5.04
N ASP A 98 12.83 -11.38 5.98
CA ASP A 98 13.30 -11.43 7.36
C ASP A 98 13.26 -10.07 8.08
N VAL A 99 12.28 -9.22 7.75
CA VAL A 99 12.10 -7.90 8.36
C VAL A 99 11.01 -7.94 9.44
N LEU A 100 11.18 -7.13 10.47
CA LEU A 100 10.20 -6.96 11.54
C LEU A 100 8.82 -6.53 11.00
N PRO A 101 7.72 -6.99 11.63
CA PRO A 101 6.37 -6.71 11.19
C PRO A 101 6.04 -5.21 11.23
N ILE A 102 5.07 -4.82 10.41
CA ILE A 102 4.53 -3.45 10.41
C ILE A 102 3.80 -3.15 11.73
N GLY A 103 3.82 -1.88 12.13
CA GLY A 103 3.10 -1.44 13.33
C GLY A 103 1.58 -1.38 13.13
N LYS A 104 0.80 -1.51 14.22
CA LYS A 104 -0.68 -1.51 14.24
C LYS A 104 -1.38 -0.31 13.56
N ARG A 105 -0.68 0.80 13.36
CA ARG A 105 -1.24 2.01 12.70
C ARG A 105 -0.83 2.13 11.23
N TRP A 106 -0.03 1.18 10.73
CA TRP A 106 0.52 1.24 9.39
C TRP A 106 -0.58 1.20 8.34
N ALA A 107 -1.49 0.22 8.38
CA ALA A 107 -2.56 0.09 7.38
C ALA A 107 -3.47 1.33 7.31
N PHE A 108 -3.83 1.89 8.47
CA PHE A 108 -4.61 3.13 8.51
C PHE A 108 -3.87 4.32 7.88
N THR A 109 -2.58 4.45 8.18
CA THR A 109 -1.74 5.53 7.64
C THR A 109 -1.49 5.34 6.13
N PHE A 110 -1.33 4.10 5.69
CA PHE A 110 -1.18 3.68 4.30
C PHE A 110 -2.41 4.04 3.48
N VAL A 111 -3.61 3.61 3.90
CA VAL A 111 -4.87 3.92 3.21
C VAL A 111 -5.11 5.43 3.14
N LYS A 112 -4.76 6.19 4.19
CA LYS A 112 -4.91 7.66 4.18
C LYS A 112 -4.02 8.35 3.13
N ARG A 113 -2.90 7.73 2.75
CA ARG A 113 -1.94 8.27 1.77
C ARG A 113 -2.27 7.91 0.34
N GLN A 114 -2.90 6.76 0.12
CA GLN A 114 -3.19 6.26 -1.21
C GLN A 114 -4.54 6.80 -1.71
N PRO A 115 -4.56 7.75 -2.65
CA PRO A 115 -5.81 8.34 -3.14
C PRO A 115 -6.71 7.31 -3.83
N GLU A 116 -6.13 6.29 -4.47
CA GLU A 116 -6.84 5.20 -5.15
C GLU A 116 -7.69 4.37 -4.17
N LEU A 117 -7.22 4.22 -2.93
CA LEU A 117 -7.93 3.48 -1.88
C LEU A 117 -8.99 4.34 -1.16
N LYS A 118 -9.03 5.65 -1.38
CA LYS A 118 -9.95 6.55 -0.70
C LYS A 118 -11.42 6.34 -1.11
N MET A 119 -11.67 6.02 -2.38
CA MET A 119 -13.02 5.74 -2.89
C MET A 119 -13.62 4.41 -2.39
N PRO A 120 -12.92 3.26 -2.47
CA PRO A 120 -13.53 1.98 -2.11
C PRO A 120 -13.80 1.82 -0.61
N PHE A 121 -13.03 2.46 0.27
CA PHE A 121 -13.30 2.44 1.71
C PHE A 121 -14.45 3.36 2.14
N ASN A 122 -14.77 4.39 1.35
CA ASN A 122 -15.83 5.34 1.67
C ASN A 122 -17.18 4.95 1.05
N ARG A 123 -17.20 3.95 0.15
CA ARG A 123 -18.43 3.38 -0.38
C ARG A 123 -19.07 2.54 0.73
N ARG A 124 -20.13 3.08 1.35
CA ARG A 124 -21.00 2.27 2.22
C ARG A 124 -21.48 1.08 1.40
N TYR A 125 -21.26 -0.11 1.93
CA TYR A 125 -21.86 -1.33 1.39
C TYR A 125 -23.37 -1.09 1.31
N ASP A 126 -23.95 -1.22 0.11
CA ASP A 126 -25.37 -1.01 -0.08
C ASP A 126 -26.10 -2.23 0.48
N TYR A 127 -26.31 -2.19 1.79
CA TYR A 127 -27.00 -3.21 2.56
C TYR A 127 -28.43 -3.44 2.06
N LYS A 128 -29.02 -2.45 1.35
CA LYS A 128 -30.32 -2.63 0.69
C LYS A 128 -30.17 -3.54 -0.52
N THR A 129 -29.13 -3.39 -1.34
CA THR A 129 -28.83 -4.33 -2.44
C THR A 129 -28.64 -5.75 -1.92
N ALA A 130 -27.83 -5.93 -0.87
CA ALA A 130 -27.58 -7.25 -0.27
C ALA A 130 -28.83 -7.88 0.38
N LYS A 131 -29.75 -7.07 0.89
CA LYS A 131 -31.03 -7.54 1.45
C LYS A 131 -32.11 -7.78 0.40
N CYS A 132 -32.02 -7.09 -0.73
CA CYS A 132 -32.90 -7.27 -1.88
C CYS A 132 -32.47 -8.42 -2.79
N GLU A 133 -31.40 -9.14 -2.44
CA GLU A 133 -31.09 -10.48 -2.97
C GLU A 133 -32.15 -11.47 -2.47
N ASP A 134 -33.36 -11.40 -3.03
CA ASP A 134 -34.38 -12.41 -2.80
C ASP A 134 -33.89 -13.74 -3.37
N LEU A 135 -33.57 -14.67 -2.46
CA LEU A 135 -33.08 -16.00 -2.80
C LEU A 135 -34.04 -16.74 -3.73
N ALA A 136 -35.35 -16.47 -3.66
CA ALA A 136 -36.32 -17.05 -4.58
C ALA A 136 -36.21 -16.46 -5.99
N LEU A 137 -35.99 -15.15 -6.11
CA LEU A 137 -35.77 -14.48 -7.39
C LEU A 137 -34.46 -14.93 -8.05
N ILE A 138 -33.39 -15.06 -7.26
CA ILE A 138 -32.09 -15.54 -7.75
C ILE A 138 -32.21 -16.99 -8.21
N ARG A 139 -32.83 -17.87 -7.40
CA ARG A 139 -33.05 -19.27 -7.77
C ARG A 139 -33.93 -19.41 -9.01
N SER A 140 -35.03 -18.65 -9.10
CA SER A 140 -35.91 -18.70 -10.27
C SER A 140 -35.22 -18.23 -11.54
N TRP A 141 -34.31 -17.25 -11.46
CA TRP A 141 -33.47 -16.85 -12.59
C TRP A 141 -32.52 -17.97 -13.04
N PHE A 142 -31.82 -18.63 -12.11
CA PHE A 142 -30.95 -19.77 -12.43
C PHE A 142 -31.75 -20.94 -13.04
N THR A 143 -32.92 -21.26 -12.48
CA THR A 143 -33.82 -22.29 -13.03
C THR A 143 -34.28 -21.93 -14.44
N LEU A 144 -34.56 -20.66 -14.73
CA LEU A 144 -34.92 -20.21 -16.08
C LEU A 144 -33.74 -20.39 -17.04
N VAL A 145 -32.53 -20.01 -16.64
CA VAL A 145 -31.30 -20.20 -17.43
C VAL A 145 -31.06 -21.69 -17.72
N GLU A 146 -31.16 -22.56 -16.71
CA GLU A 146 -31.04 -24.02 -16.87
C GLU A 146 -32.09 -24.58 -17.84
N ASN A 147 -33.34 -24.13 -17.72
CA ASN A 147 -34.42 -24.54 -18.62
C ASN A 147 -34.18 -24.10 -20.07
N VAL A 148 -33.64 -22.89 -20.28
CA VAL A 148 -33.29 -22.39 -21.61
C VAL A 148 -32.12 -23.17 -22.20
N ILE A 149 -31.09 -23.46 -21.40
CA ILE A 149 -29.95 -24.31 -21.81
C ILE A 149 -30.44 -25.70 -22.21
N ALA A 150 -31.29 -26.32 -21.39
CA ALA A 150 -31.86 -27.64 -21.65
C ALA A 150 -32.75 -27.64 -22.90
N LYS A 151 -33.62 -26.63 -23.05
CA LYS A 151 -34.54 -26.52 -24.20
C LYS A 151 -33.82 -26.30 -25.52
N HIS A 152 -32.74 -25.52 -25.51
CA HIS A 152 -32.00 -25.18 -26.73
C HIS A 152 -30.75 -26.05 -26.93
N SER A 153 -30.53 -27.07 -26.10
CA SER A 153 -29.35 -27.96 -26.13
C SER A 153 -28.04 -27.16 -26.25
N ILE A 154 -27.97 -26.02 -25.56
CA ILE A 154 -26.82 -25.11 -25.61
C ILE A 154 -25.66 -25.83 -24.92
N SER A 155 -24.71 -26.32 -25.71
CA SER A 155 -23.55 -26.99 -25.17
C SER A 155 -22.60 -25.95 -24.57
N LEU A 156 -22.52 -25.90 -23.23
CA LEU A 156 -21.58 -25.07 -22.47
C LEU A 156 -20.13 -25.59 -22.57
N THR A 157 -19.73 -26.13 -23.72
CA THR A 157 -18.43 -26.80 -23.93
C THR A 157 -17.24 -25.85 -23.89
N TYR A 158 -17.46 -24.53 -23.80
CA TYR A 158 -16.40 -23.52 -23.75
C TYR A 158 -16.15 -22.91 -22.36
N MET A 159 -16.76 -23.44 -21.29
CA MET A 159 -16.60 -22.91 -19.92
C MET A 159 -16.15 -23.97 -18.89
N SER A 160 -15.20 -24.83 -19.25
CA SER A 160 -14.48 -25.66 -18.27
C SER A 160 -12.99 -25.30 -18.23
N PRO A 161 -12.41 -24.97 -17.06
CA PRO A 161 -10.99 -24.77 -16.91
C PRO A 161 -10.30 -26.13 -16.85
N GLU A 162 -9.83 -26.62 -17.99
CA GLU A 162 -8.95 -27.78 -18.08
C GLU A 162 -7.62 -27.50 -17.34
N ARG A 163 -7.47 -28.04 -16.12
CA ARG A 163 -6.42 -29.01 -15.73
C ARG A 163 -6.45 -29.31 -14.21
N PRO A 164 -6.16 -30.57 -13.79
CA PRO A 164 -4.77 -30.96 -13.64
C PRO A 164 -4.37 -32.23 -14.38
N VAL A 165 -3.18 -32.16 -14.96
CA VAL A 165 -2.33 -33.30 -15.27
C VAL A 165 -2.02 -34.03 -13.96
N ASN A 166 -2.30 -35.32 -13.88
CA ASN A 166 -1.57 -36.24 -13.00
C ASN A 166 -1.43 -37.59 -13.71
N ARG A 167 -0.30 -37.77 -14.40
CA ARG A 167 0.27 -39.08 -14.67
C ARG A 167 1.06 -39.52 -13.44
N ALA A 168 0.70 -40.64 -12.86
CA ALA A 168 1.60 -41.56 -12.15
C ALA A 168 0.96 -42.95 -12.25
N THR A 169 1.30 -43.75 -13.27
CA THR A 169 2.23 -44.90 -13.13
C THR A 169 2.23 -45.53 -11.74
N HIS A 170 1.52 -46.65 -11.61
CA HIS A 170 1.95 -47.72 -10.71
C HIS A 170 1.78 -49.08 -11.40
N PHE A 171 2.91 -49.77 -11.46
CA PHE A 171 3.12 -51.15 -11.85
C PHE A 171 2.22 -52.12 -11.10
N SER A 172 1.74 -53.16 -11.80
CA SER A 172 1.83 -54.56 -11.38
C SER A 172 1.83 -55.43 -12.64
#